data_AF-A0A9E0IWG3-F1
#
_entry.id   AF-A0A9E0IWG3-F1
#
_cell.length_a   1.000
_cell.length_b   1.000
_cell.length_c   1.000
_cell.angle_alpha   90.00
_cell.angle_beta   90.00
_cell.angle_gamma   90.00
#
_symmetry.space_group_name_H-M   'P 1'
#
loop_
_entity.id
_entity.type
_entity.pdbx_description
1 polymer ?
#
loop_
_entity_poly.entity_id
_entity_poly.type
_entity_poly.pdbx_seq_one_letter_code
_entity_poly.pdbx_strand_id
1 'polypeptide(L)'
;MIVATLRRTSQQPELLLWVLYLLLFPLYVFKSGLPQPGDLLVLLMAPVVLLRWDGRLPGPSAQALRPLLVFTSYVVVSALAWSIATSSWTIDLQRGFLLSPAFYVYNALLFVIAIVLYRRHGDTLLAVTVYTLIASVLMQAALSLVYSRGDIRGQVLFNNPNQLGYFSLLSGTILLLLQRRLRLPTWLVAVTLLGCSYLALLSASKAALGSLAILVAVAVFDRLRTVFLVGGIVALALSVSSPLTVIVERTEHRIRNDQHSGFFLERGYDRILNHPEYWIAGSGEGNYLRFKDTTTVGSVELHSSAGTLFFCYGFAGTGLFLWFLWRIVRGAPIRLQLQLLPAAAYGFVHQGLRFTLLWVLLAIVVVLRAEGSAPAGPGRRGARP
;
A
#
# COMPACT_ATOMS: atom_id res chain seq x y z
N MET A 1 -21.27 15.57 8.98
CA MET A 1 -20.33 14.44 9.15
C MET A 1 -18.92 14.94 9.37
N ILE A 2 -18.30 15.63 8.41
CA ILE A 2 -16.90 16.14 8.50
C ILE A 2 -16.65 16.96 9.77
N VAL A 3 -17.46 17.98 10.06
CA VAL A 3 -17.29 18.83 11.26
C VAL A 3 -17.38 18.03 12.57
N ALA A 4 -18.32 17.09 12.65
CA ALA A 4 -18.48 16.22 13.82
C ALA A 4 -17.28 15.26 13.98
N THR A 5 -16.76 14.73 12.87
CA THR A 5 -15.54 13.92 12.86
C THR A 5 -14.35 14.73 13.36
N LEU A 6 -14.12 15.94 12.81
CA LEU A 6 -13.01 16.82 13.21
C LEU A 6 -13.05 17.16 14.71
N ARG A 7 -14.23 17.47 15.25
CA ARG A 7 -14.41 17.76 16.68
C ARG A 7 -14.10 16.56 17.58
N ARG A 8 -14.43 15.34 17.16
CA ARG A 8 -14.09 14.12 17.90
C ARG A 8 -12.59 13.82 17.82
N THR A 9 -12.00 13.99 16.63
CA THR A 9 -10.57 13.82 16.41
C THR A 9 -9.76 14.74 17.30
N SER A 10 -10.11 16.04 17.39
CA SER A 10 -9.36 17.00 18.21
C SER A 10 -9.37 16.70 19.71
N GLN A 11 -10.29 15.87 20.18
CA GLN A 11 -10.41 15.45 21.58
C GLN A 11 -9.70 14.12 21.87
N GLN A 12 -9.18 13.43 20.85
CA GLN A 12 -8.63 12.08 20.98
C GLN A 12 -7.18 12.03 20.45
N PRO A 13 -6.16 11.94 21.33
CA PRO A 13 -4.76 12.08 20.92
C PRO A 13 -4.33 10.98 19.95
N GLU A 14 -4.83 9.75 20.11
CA GLU A 14 -4.55 8.65 19.19
C GLU A 14 -5.06 8.89 17.75
N LEU A 15 -6.20 9.57 17.58
CA LEU A 15 -6.69 9.92 16.25
C LEU A 15 -5.91 11.09 15.64
N LEU A 16 -5.44 12.03 16.45
CA LEU A 16 -4.56 13.10 15.99
C LEU A 16 -3.23 12.55 15.48
N LEU A 17 -2.62 11.62 16.22
CA LEU A 17 -1.39 10.92 15.79
C LEU A 17 -1.62 10.15 14.49
N TRP A 18 -2.75 9.49 14.34
CA TRP A 18 -3.12 8.78 13.10
C TRP A 18 -3.26 9.73 11.90
N VAL A 19 -3.93 10.89 12.09
CA VAL A 19 -4.03 11.93 11.05
C VAL A 19 -2.66 12.44 10.65
N LEU A 20 -1.85 12.81 11.63
CA LEU A 20 -0.53 13.37 11.39
C LEU A 20 0.38 12.36 10.68
N TYR A 21 0.32 11.09 11.09
CA TYR A 21 0.98 9.99 10.39
C TYR A 21 0.60 9.95 8.91
N LEU A 22 -0.68 9.94 8.57
CA LEU A 22 -1.14 9.86 7.18
C LEU A 22 -0.81 11.12 6.36
N LEU A 23 -0.81 12.31 6.98
CA LEU A 23 -0.41 13.56 6.32
C LEU A 23 1.10 13.61 6.03
N LEU A 24 1.93 13.10 6.95
CA LEU A 24 3.38 13.03 6.79
C LEU A 24 3.85 11.79 6.04
N PHE A 25 2.97 10.80 5.82
CA PHE A 25 3.31 9.57 5.10
C PHE A 25 3.93 9.84 3.72
N PRO A 26 3.42 10.79 2.92
CA PRO A 26 4.03 11.09 1.64
C PRO A 26 5.21 12.06 1.72
N LEU A 27 5.67 12.48 2.91
CA LEU A 27 6.77 13.43 3.06
C LEU A 27 8.09 12.66 3.26
N TYR A 28 8.83 12.48 2.18
CA TYR A 28 10.15 11.86 2.22
C TYR A 28 11.21 12.95 2.39
N VAL A 29 11.98 12.82 3.47
CA VAL A 29 13.11 13.70 3.81
C VAL A 29 14.43 12.94 3.67
N PHE A 30 14.43 11.65 4.04
CA PHE A 30 15.58 10.76 3.92
C PHE A 30 15.45 9.87 2.70
N LYS A 31 16.55 9.24 2.27
CA LYS A 31 16.56 8.28 1.16
C LYS A 31 15.53 7.17 1.36
N SER A 32 15.01 6.63 0.25
CA SER A 32 14.08 5.49 0.27
C SER A 32 14.70 4.30 0.99
N GLY A 33 13.90 3.64 1.83
CA GLY A 33 14.36 2.53 2.65
C GLY A 33 14.87 2.95 4.04
N LEU A 34 14.95 4.25 4.32
CA LEU A 34 15.19 4.76 5.68
C LEU A 34 13.87 5.24 6.32
N PRO A 35 13.78 5.24 7.67
CA PRO A 35 12.63 5.78 8.40
C PRO A 35 12.37 7.24 8.04
N GLN A 36 11.13 7.56 7.63
CA GLN A 36 10.67 8.90 7.31
C GLN A 36 9.99 9.55 8.53
N PRO A 37 9.74 10.88 8.52
CA PRO A 37 9.08 11.57 9.64
C PRO A 37 7.73 10.95 10.03
N GLY A 38 6.93 10.51 9.05
CA GLY A 38 5.69 9.78 9.30
C GLY A 38 5.94 8.47 10.06
N ASP A 39 7.01 7.75 9.75
CA ASP A 39 7.27 6.45 10.35
C ASP A 39 7.55 6.54 11.86
N LEU A 40 8.22 7.62 12.28
CA LEU A 40 8.50 7.92 13.69
C LEU A 40 7.22 8.16 14.50
N LEU A 41 6.16 8.68 13.88
CA LEU A 41 4.88 8.87 14.57
C LEU A 41 4.20 7.56 14.93
N VAL A 42 4.43 6.49 14.15
CA VAL A 42 3.91 5.16 14.50
C VAL A 42 4.61 4.61 15.75
N LEU A 43 5.90 4.88 15.93
CA LEU A 43 6.63 4.50 17.15
C LEU A 43 6.08 5.23 18.39
N LEU A 44 5.63 6.48 18.24
CA LEU A 44 4.95 7.23 19.32
C LEU A 44 3.50 6.76 19.52
N MET A 45 2.80 6.44 18.45
CA MET A 45 1.41 5.99 18.47
C MET A 45 1.29 4.58 19.07
N ALA A 46 2.27 3.70 18.85
CA ALA A 46 2.26 2.33 19.33
C ALA A 46 2.03 2.21 20.86
N PRO A 47 2.80 2.87 21.75
CA PRO A 47 2.53 2.78 23.20
C PRO A 47 1.18 3.40 23.58
N VAL A 48 0.81 4.55 23.00
CA VAL A 48 -0.47 5.23 23.29
C VAL A 48 -1.66 4.31 22.95
N VAL A 49 -1.57 3.60 21.83
CA VAL A 49 -2.61 2.68 21.40
C VAL A 49 -2.54 1.37 22.16
N LEU A 50 -1.38 0.71 22.24
CA LEU A 50 -1.30 -0.68 22.71
C LEU A 50 -1.29 -0.83 24.23
N LEU A 51 -0.82 0.14 25.01
CA LEU A 51 -0.85 0.05 26.48
C LEU A 51 -2.27 -0.01 27.05
N ARG A 52 -3.25 0.54 26.32
CA ARG A 52 -4.67 0.52 26.69
C ARG A 52 -5.45 -0.59 26.00
N TRP A 53 -4.77 -1.53 25.34
CA TRP A 53 -5.43 -2.61 24.60
C TRP A 53 -5.59 -3.85 25.49
N ASP A 54 -6.80 -4.42 25.50
CA ASP A 54 -7.18 -5.62 26.25
C ASP A 54 -6.62 -6.93 25.68
N GLY A 55 -5.79 -6.87 24.63
CA GLY A 55 -5.23 -8.03 23.93
C GLY A 55 -6.24 -8.82 23.09
N ARG A 56 -7.52 -8.43 23.07
CA ARG A 56 -8.57 -9.16 22.35
C ARG A 56 -8.73 -8.59 20.94
N LEU A 57 -9.04 -9.44 19.96
CA LEU A 57 -9.43 -9.03 18.62
C LEU A 57 -10.69 -9.81 18.18
N PRO A 58 -11.56 -9.22 17.35
CA PRO A 58 -12.66 -9.96 16.72
C PRO A 58 -12.13 -11.20 15.99
N GLY A 59 -12.92 -12.27 15.95
CA GLY A 59 -12.51 -13.56 15.36
C GLY A 59 -11.85 -13.43 13.99
N PRO A 60 -12.44 -12.71 13.02
CA PRO A 60 -11.83 -12.52 11.70
C PRO A 60 -10.50 -11.74 11.74
N SER A 61 -10.34 -10.79 12.67
CA SER A 61 -9.08 -10.06 12.88
C SER A 61 -8.01 -10.94 13.52
N ALA A 62 -8.36 -11.71 14.55
CA ALA A 62 -7.45 -12.66 15.20
C ALA A 62 -6.98 -13.76 14.23
N GLN A 63 -7.89 -14.27 13.40
CA GLN A 63 -7.59 -15.27 12.38
C GLN A 63 -6.64 -14.76 11.28
N ALA A 64 -6.66 -13.45 10.98
CA ALA A 64 -5.72 -12.81 10.07
C ALA A 64 -4.39 -12.45 10.76
N LEU A 65 -4.42 -12.09 12.06
CA LEU A 65 -3.21 -11.76 12.79
C LEU A 65 -2.28 -12.97 12.99
N ARG A 66 -2.82 -14.15 13.30
CA ARG A 66 -2.01 -15.36 13.50
C ARG A 66 -1.06 -15.68 12.33
N PRO A 67 -1.52 -15.84 11.07
CA PRO A 67 -0.62 -16.11 9.95
C PRO A 67 0.35 -14.95 9.68
N LEU A 68 -0.06 -13.71 9.91
CA LEU A 68 0.82 -12.55 9.81
C LEU A 68 1.99 -12.65 10.81
N LEU A 69 1.71 -12.97 12.07
CA LEU A 69 2.76 -13.14 13.08
C LEU A 69 3.68 -14.30 12.73
N VAL A 70 3.14 -15.44 12.27
CA VAL A 70 3.96 -16.59 11.85
C VAL A 70 4.85 -16.22 10.67
N PHE A 71 4.32 -15.51 9.66
CA PHE A 71 5.10 -15.01 8.53
C PHE A 71 6.18 -14.02 8.98
N THR A 72 5.84 -13.02 9.80
CA THR A 72 6.83 -12.05 10.31
C THR A 72 7.91 -12.73 11.14
N SER A 73 7.56 -13.70 11.98
CA SER A 73 8.53 -14.53 12.71
C SER A 73 9.42 -15.32 11.76
N TYR A 74 8.87 -15.90 10.69
CA TYR A 74 9.64 -16.58 9.66
C TYR A 74 10.66 -15.64 9.00
N VAL A 75 10.25 -14.42 8.65
CA VAL A 75 11.14 -13.39 8.08
C VAL A 75 12.28 -13.06 9.05
N VAL A 76 11.99 -12.87 10.34
CA VAL A 76 13.00 -12.61 11.38
C VAL A 76 13.97 -13.78 11.50
N VAL A 77 13.47 -15.01 11.61
CA VAL A 77 14.30 -16.21 11.72
C VAL A 77 15.16 -16.39 10.47
N SER A 78 14.60 -16.18 9.28
CA SER A 78 15.34 -16.25 8.01
C SER A 78 16.48 -15.22 7.97
N ALA A 79 16.20 -13.97 8.35
CA ALA A 79 17.22 -12.92 8.40
C ALA A 79 18.33 -13.25 9.40
N LEU A 80 17.99 -13.72 10.60
CA LEU A 80 18.97 -14.13 11.61
C LEU A 80 19.80 -15.34 11.17
N ALA A 81 19.16 -16.35 10.59
CA ALA A 81 19.85 -17.53 10.08
C ALA A 81 20.87 -17.16 8.99
N TRP A 82 20.49 -16.30 8.05
CA TRP A 82 21.40 -15.82 7.00
C TRP A 82 22.49 -14.88 7.55
N SER A 83 22.16 -14.01 8.50
CA SER A 83 23.15 -13.18 9.19
C SER A 83 24.21 -14.00 9.91
N ILE A 84 23.82 -15.11 10.57
CA ILE A 84 24.75 -16.06 11.19
C ILE A 84 25.57 -16.79 10.12
N ALA A 85 24.91 -17.35 9.10
CA ALA A 85 25.56 -18.15 8.07
C ALA A 85 26.59 -17.37 7.26
N THR A 86 26.39 -16.06 7.06
CA THR A 86 27.32 -15.20 6.31
C THR A 86 28.11 -14.24 7.20
N SER A 87 28.00 -14.35 8.53
CA SER A 87 28.61 -13.41 9.49
C SER A 87 28.32 -11.92 9.20
N SER A 88 27.13 -11.60 8.69
CA SER A 88 26.74 -10.24 8.32
C SER A 88 25.63 -9.68 9.20
N TRP A 89 26.00 -8.77 10.09
CA TRP A 89 25.14 -8.20 11.13
C TRP A 89 24.78 -6.72 10.88
N THR A 90 24.79 -6.29 9.61
CA THR A 90 24.49 -4.91 9.25
C THR A 90 23.02 -4.71 8.85
N ILE A 91 22.55 -3.47 9.01
CA ILE A 91 21.25 -2.96 8.54
C ILE A 91 21.32 -2.41 7.10
N ASP A 92 22.49 -2.42 6.47
CA ASP A 92 22.61 -2.10 5.04
C ASP A 92 22.09 -3.26 4.19
N LEU A 93 21.00 -3.07 3.45
CA LEU A 93 20.39 -4.08 2.56
C LEU A 93 21.36 -4.64 1.52
N GLN A 94 22.39 -3.89 1.12
CA GLN A 94 23.38 -4.37 0.16
C GLN A 94 24.31 -5.42 0.77
N ARG A 95 24.57 -5.32 2.08
CA ARG A 95 25.61 -6.08 2.79
C ARG A 95 25.06 -7.01 3.86
N GLY A 96 23.84 -6.81 4.33
CA GLY A 96 23.24 -7.56 5.44
C GLY A 96 21.73 -7.70 5.33
N PHE A 97 21.15 -8.32 6.35
CA PHE A 97 19.76 -8.82 6.33
C PHE A 97 18.85 -8.15 7.34
N LEU A 98 19.39 -7.38 8.29
CA LEU A 98 18.65 -6.99 9.50
C LEU A 98 17.62 -5.87 9.27
N LEU A 99 17.72 -5.13 8.16
CA LEU A 99 16.76 -4.08 7.85
C LEU A 99 15.43 -4.63 7.30
N SER A 100 15.48 -5.72 6.53
CA SER A 100 14.29 -6.38 5.98
C SER A 100 13.25 -6.76 7.06
N PRO A 101 13.59 -7.53 8.12
CA PRO A 101 12.63 -7.91 9.16
C PRO A 101 12.05 -6.69 9.90
N ALA A 102 12.81 -5.59 10.03
CA ALA A 102 12.30 -4.36 10.65
C ALA A 102 11.08 -3.80 9.89
N PHE A 103 11.08 -3.84 8.56
CA PHE A 103 9.91 -3.43 7.77
C PHE A 103 8.69 -4.31 8.04
N TYR A 104 8.85 -5.64 8.08
CA TYR A 104 7.71 -6.55 8.29
C TYR A 104 7.17 -6.49 9.72
N VAL A 105 8.04 -6.32 10.72
CA VAL A 105 7.64 -6.08 12.11
C VAL A 105 6.89 -4.76 12.23
N TYR A 106 7.44 -3.69 11.66
CA TYR A 106 6.82 -2.36 11.65
C TYR A 106 5.43 -2.38 10.98
N ASN A 107 5.33 -3.02 9.82
CA ASN A 107 4.08 -3.13 9.07
C ASN A 107 3.05 -4.02 9.78
N ALA A 108 3.47 -5.11 10.42
CA ALA A 108 2.60 -5.93 11.25
C ALA A 108 2.09 -5.16 12.49
N LEU A 109 2.96 -4.36 13.11
CA LEU A 109 2.60 -3.47 14.21
C LEU A 109 1.53 -2.46 13.77
N LEU A 110 1.72 -1.79 12.63
CA LEU A 110 0.74 -0.83 12.13
C LEU A 110 -0.59 -1.51 11.77
N PHE A 111 -0.56 -2.70 11.17
CA PHE A 111 -1.76 -3.49 10.91
C PHE A 111 -2.56 -3.73 12.21
N VAL A 112 -1.89 -4.10 13.31
CA VAL A 112 -2.53 -4.25 14.62
C VAL A 112 -3.07 -2.92 15.14
N ILE A 113 -2.27 -1.84 15.10
CA ILE A 113 -2.68 -0.50 15.55
C ILE A 113 -3.95 -0.05 14.82
N ALA A 114 -4.02 -0.22 13.50
CA ALA A 114 -5.18 0.15 12.71
C ALA A 114 -6.45 -0.61 13.16
N ILE A 115 -6.34 -1.91 13.45
CA ILE A 115 -7.46 -2.71 13.95
C ILE A 115 -7.86 -2.27 15.36
N VAL A 116 -6.90 -2.01 16.25
CA VAL A 116 -7.19 -1.58 17.64
C VAL A 116 -7.84 -0.20 17.66
N LEU A 117 -7.33 0.75 16.88
CA LEU A 117 -7.97 2.06 16.69
C LEU A 117 -9.39 1.91 16.14
N TYR A 118 -9.60 0.98 15.22
CA TYR A 118 -10.94 0.74 14.67
C TYR A 118 -11.89 0.21 15.75
N ARG A 119 -11.44 -0.69 16.61
CA ARG A 119 -12.27 -1.17 17.74
C ARG A 119 -12.68 -0.05 18.68
N ARG A 120 -11.83 0.97 18.85
CA ARG A 120 -12.10 2.11 19.75
C ARG A 120 -12.98 3.18 19.12
N HIS A 121 -12.75 3.51 17.86
CA HIS A 121 -13.35 4.68 17.22
C HIS A 121 -14.32 4.33 16.07
N GLY A 122 -14.41 3.05 15.67
CA GLY A 122 -15.30 2.55 14.63
C GLY A 122 -15.20 3.35 13.33
N ASP A 123 -16.35 3.79 12.82
CA ASP A 123 -16.44 4.59 11.60
C ASP A 123 -15.71 5.93 11.67
N THR A 124 -15.46 6.47 12.87
CA THR A 124 -14.65 7.70 13.02
C THR A 124 -13.23 7.48 12.52
N LEU A 125 -12.58 6.33 12.81
CA LEU A 125 -11.26 6.03 12.26
C LEU A 125 -11.30 5.94 10.74
N LEU A 126 -12.29 5.24 10.18
CA LEU A 126 -12.42 5.07 8.73
C LEU A 126 -12.63 6.42 8.03
N ALA A 127 -13.50 7.27 8.61
CA ALA A 127 -13.76 8.62 8.11
C ALA A 127 -12.50 9.47 8.14
N VAL A 128 -11.80 9.51 9.28
CA VAL A 128 -10.55 10.25 9.43
C VAL A 128 -9.51 9.79 8.41
N THR A 129 -9.32 8.47 8.28
CA THR A 129 -8.38 7.88 7.31
C THR A 129 -8.69 8.35 5.88
N VAL A 130 -9.94 8.23 5.44
CA VAL A 130 -10.33 8.64 4.08
C VAL A 130 -10.22 10.14 3.87
N TYR A 131 -10.71 10.96 4.79
CA TYR A 131 -10.64 12.42 4.62
C TYR A 131 -9.20 12.92 4.62
N THR A 132 -8.31 12.32 5.42
CA THR A 132 -6.88 12.64 5.39
C THR A 132 -6.22 12.21 4.09
N LEU A 133 -6.55 11.03 3.55
CA LEU A 133 -6.05 10.59 2.24
C LEU A 133 -6.57 11.48 1.10
N ILE A 134 -7.86 11.86 1.12
CA ILE A 134 -8.43 12.81 0.16
C ILE A 134 -7.66 14.13 0.23
N ALA A 135 -7.48 14.69 1.42
CA ALA A 135 -6.73 15.93 1.60
C ALA A 135 -5.30 15.81 1.07
N SER A 136 -4.62 14.70 1.36
CA SER A 136 -3.25 14.44 0.91
C SER A 136 -3.16 14.34 -0.62
N VAL A 137 -4.07 13.60 -1.26
CA VAL A 137 -4.12 13.45 -2.73
C VAL A 137 -4.39 14.80 -3.39
N LEU A 138 -5.36 15.58 -2.91
CA LEU A 138 -5.68 16.88 -3.49
C LEU A 138 -4.56 17.89 -3.27
N MET A 139 -3.92 17.88 -2.09
CA MET A 139 -2.76 18.70 -1.80
C MET A 139 -1.59 18.37 -2.73
N GLN A 140 -1.25 17.09 -2.90
CA GLN A 140 -0.21 16.68 -3.86
C GLN A 140 -0.55 17.06 -5.29
N ALA A 141 -1.79 16.83 -5.72
CA ALA A 141 -2.23 17.23 -7.04
C ALA A 141 -2.04 18.74 -7.25
N ALA A 142 -2.45 19.58 -6.29
CA ALA A 142 -2.26 21.01 -6.32
C ALA A 142 -0.77 21.42 -6.31
N LEU A 143 0.04 20.85 -5.41
CA LEU A 143 1.48 21.13 -5.32
C LEU A 143 2.19 20.79 -6.64
N SER A 144 1.80 19.71 -7.30
CA SER A 144 2.39 19.32 -8.59
C SER A 144 2.13 20.31 -9.74
N LEU A 145 1.12 21.17 -9.61
CA LEU A 145 0.83 22.24 -10.58
C LEU A 145 1.72 23.45 -10.33
N VAL A 146 2.18 23.65 -9.09
CA VAL A 146 3.07 24.74 -8.69
C VAL A 146 4.54 24.37 -8.97
N TYR A 147 4.94 23.13 -8.69
CA TYR A 147 6.30 22.65 -8.95
C TYR A 147 6.52 22.33 -10.44
N SER A 148 7.07 23.29 -11.19
CA SER A 148 7.18 23.22 -12.66
C SER A 148 8.51 22.66 -13.22
N ARG A 149 9.45 22.19 -12.38
CA ARG A 149 10.77 21.68 -12.86
C ARG A 149 10.86 20.15 -12.94
N GLY A 150 10.89 19.65 -14.18
CA GLY A 150 11.59 18.45 -14.63
C GLY A 150 11.23 17.14 -13.90
N ASP A 151 12.14 16.67 -13.05
CA ASP A 151 12.11 15.37 -12.36
C ASP A 151 11.42 15.39 -10.99
N ILE A 152 11.42 16.54 -10.30
CA ILE A 152 10.82 16.71 -8.97
C ILE A 152 9.29 16.57 -9.04
N ARG A 153 8.71 16.96 -10.18
CA ARG A 153 7.28 16.87 -10.45
C ARG A 153 6.78 15.42 -10.50
N GLY A 154 7.62 14.44 -10.85
CA GLY A 154 7.22 13.03 -10.90
C GLY A 154 7.15 12.32 -9.54
N GLN A 155 7.56 12.99 -8.45
CA GLN A 155 7.70 12.40 -7.12
C GLN A 155 6.78 13.04 -6.06
N VAL A 156 6.46 14.34 -6.21
CA VAL A 156 5.54 15.17 -5.38
C VAL A 156 5.47 14.80 -3.89
N LEU A 157 6.66 14.74 -3.28
CA LEU A 157 7.00 14.46 -1.88
C LEU A 157 7.42 13.03 -1.55
N PHE A 158 7.33 12.08 -2.47
CA PHE A 158 8.11 10.84 -2.41
C PHE A 158 9.53 11.02 -2.96
N ASN A 159 10.38 10.01 -2.81
CA ASN A 159 11.71 9.95 -3.45
C ASN A 159 11.70 9.20 -4.80
N ASN A 160 10.60 8.51 -5.10
CA ASN A 160 10.50 7.66 -6.28
C ASN A 160 9.10 7.76 -6.90
N PRO A 161 8.99 7.92 -8.23
CA PRO A 161 7.69 7.92 -8.91
C PRO A 161 6.82 6.69 -8.59
N ASN A 162 7.41 5.51 -8.46
CA ASN A 162 6.65 4.29 -8.14
C ASN A 162 5.93 4.39 -6.79
N GLN A 163 6.51 5.10 -5.81
CA GLN A 163 5.87 5.35 -4.53
C GLN A 163 4.65 6.27 -4.68
N LEU A 164 4.75 7.34 -5.49
CA LEU A 164 3.62 8.21 -5.79
C LEU A 164 2.48 7.47 -6.50
N GLY A 165 2.83 6.68 -7.51
CA GLY A 165 1.87 5.86 -8.25
C GLY A 165 1.18 4.84 -7.35
N TYR A 166 1.92 4.19 -6.45
CA TYR A 166 1.34 3.22 -5.52
C TYR A 166 0.50 3.89 -4.42
N PHE A 167 0.94 5.04 -3.91
CA PHE A 167 0.16 5.86 -2.97
C PHE A 167 -1.21 6.23 -3.56
N SER A 168 -1.23 6.68 -4.81
CA SER A 168 -2.45 7.07 -5.52
C SER A 168 -3.38 5.88 -5.74
N LEU A 169 -2.82 4.73 -6.12
CA LEU A 169 -3.57 3.48 -6.28
C LEU A 169 -4.22 3.03 -4.97
N LEU A 170 -3.45 2.97 -3.88
CA LEU A 170 -3.95 2.53 -2.58
C LEU A 170 -4.95 3.52 -2.00
N SER A 171 -4.72 4.83 -2.14
CA SER A 171 -5.65 5.87 -1.71
C SER A 171 -6.99 5.78 -2.44
N GLY A 172 -6.96 5.62 -3.76
CA GLY A 172 -8.17 5.40 -4.57
C GLY A 172 -8.90 4.10 -4.20
N THR A 173 -8.15 3.04 -3.89
CA THR A 173 -8.70 1.75 -3.45
C THR A 173 -9.42 1.89 -2.10
N ILE A 174 -8.78 2.53 -1.11
CA ILE A 174 -9.37 2.80 0.21
C ILE A 174 -10.63 3.67 0.09
N LEU A 175 -10.58 4.72 -0.74
CA LEU A 175 -11.73 5.59 -1.02
C LEU A 175 -12.94 4.80 -1.55
N LEU A 176 -12.73 3.93 -2.54
CA LEU A 176 -13.79 3.12 -3.14
C LEU A 176 -14.34 2.04 -2.20
N LEU A 177 -13.48 1.44 -1.37
CA LEU A 177 -13.88 0.51 -0.30
C LEU A 177 -14.83 1.20 0.70
N LEU A 178 -14.50 2.43 1.08
CA LEU A 178 -15.20 3.14 2.16
C LEU A 178 -16.34 4.06 1.69
N GLN A 179 -16.46 4.33 0.39
CA GLN A 179 -17.48 5.21 -0.18
C GLN A 179 -18.90 4.87 0.29
N ARG A 180 -19.32 3.60 0.16
CA ARG A 180 -20.69 3.18 0.51
C ARG A 180 -20.92 3.23 2.03
N ARG A 181 -19.91 2.80 2.80
CA ARG A 181 -19.97 2.75 4.26
C ARG A 181 -20.09 4.14 4.88
N LEU A 182 -19.27 5.07 4.41
CA LEU A 182 -19.22 6.45 4.89
C LEU A 182 -20.18 7.40 4.15
N ARG A 183 -20.97 6.89 3.19
CA ARG A 183 -21.91 7.67 2.38
C ARG A 183 -21.25 8.90 1.73
N LEU A 184 -20.04 8.73 1.19
CA LEU A 184 -19.30 9.82 0.57
C LEU A 184 -20.05 10.31 -0.68
N PRO A 185 -20.17 11.64 -0.88
CA PRO A 185 -20.85 12.18 -2.05
C PRO A 185 -20.08 11.85 -3.33
N THR A 186 -20.81 11.53 -4.39
CA THR A 186 -20.21 11.06 -5.66
C THR A 186 -19.22 12.05 -6.27
N TRP A 187 -19.48 13.36 -6.15
CA TRP A 187 -18.58 14.39 -6.67
C TRP A 187 -17.21 14.36 -5.97
N LEU A 188 -17.19 14.16 -4.65
CA LEU A 188 -15.95 14.10 -3.87
C LEU A 188 -15.13 12.88 -4.29
N VAL A 189 -15.80 11.73 -4.45
CA VAL A 189 -15.17 10.51 -4.95
C VAL A 189 -14.61 10.72 -6.35
N ALA A 190 -15.38 11.34 -7.25
CA ALA A 190 -14.92 11.62 -8.62
C ALA A 190 -13.69 12.53 -8.63
N VAL A 191 -13.70 13.66 -7.91
CA VAL A 191 -12.58 14.60 -7.84
C VAL A 191 -11.34 13.94 -7.23
N THR A 192 -11.47 13.11 -6.18
CA THR A 192 -10.32 12.40 -5.62
C THR A 192 -9.79 11.32 -6.56
N LEU A 193 -10.65 10.57 -7.26
CA LEU A 193 -10.20 9.58 -8.25
C LEU A 193 -9.49 10.25 -9.43
N LEU A 194 -9.96 11.43 -9.86
CA LEU A 194 -9.25 12.25 -10.84
C LEU A 194 -7.87 12.67 -10.33
N GLY A 195 -7.77 13.12 -9.08
CA GLY A 195 -6.49 13.42 -8.44
C GLY A 195 -5.55 12.21 -8.40
N CYS A 196 -6.04 11.04 -7.98
CA CYS A 196 -5.28 9.80 -7.98
C CYS A 196 -4.82 9.41 -9.40
N SER A 197 -5.69 9.57 -10.39
CA SER A 197 -5.38 9.24 -11.79
C SER A 197 -4.31 10.17 -12.36
N TYR A 198 -4.44 11.46 -12.10
CA TYR A 198 -3.47 12.46 -12.49
C TYR A 198 -2.10 12.22 -11.83
N LEU A 199 -2.05 11.95 -10.52
CA LEU A 199 -0.79 11.64 -9.83
C LEU A 199 -0.17 10.32 -10.30
N ALA A 200 -0.98 9.30 -10.60
CA ALA A 200 -0.49 8.06 -11.20
C ALA A 200 0.10 8.27 -12.60
N LEU A 201 -0.53 9.10 -13.44
CA LEU A 201 0.03 9.51 -14.75
C LEU A 201 1.32 10.29 -14.58
N LEU A 202 1.35 11.22 -13.62
CA LEU A 202 2.52 12.03 -13.33
C LEU A 202 3.72 11.19 -12.87
N SER A 203 3.47 10.07 -12.18
CA SER A 203 4.51 9.12 -11.82
C SER A 203 5.15 8.40 -13.01
N ALA A 204 4.49 8.39 -14.17
CA ALA A 204 4.86 7.59 -15.34
C ALA A 204 5.12 6.11 -15.01
N SER A 205 4.49 5.56 -13.96
CA SER A 205 4.65 4.17 -13.55
C SER A 205 3.66 3.26 -14.28
N LYS A 206 4.16 2.43 -15.20
CA LYS A 206 3.33 1.51 -16.00
C LYS A 206 2.45 0.60 -15.15
N ALA A 207 3.02 0.09 -14.05
CA ALA A 207 2.29 -0.76 -13.12
C ALA A 207 1.19 0.01 -12.38
N ALA A 208 1.44 1.27 -12.01
CA ALA A 208 0.41 2.11 -11.39
C ALA A 208 -0.73 2.39 -12.37
N LEU A 209 -0.43 2.69 -13.64
CA LEU A 209 -1.44 2.94 -14.67
C LEU A 209 -2.29 1.69 -14.99
N GLY A 210 -1.65 0.54 -15.19
CA GLY A 210 -2.36 -0.72 -15.41
C GLY A 210 -3.24 -1.08 -14.21
N SER A 211 -2.72 -0.94 -13.00
CA SER A 211 -3.49 -1.23 -11.78
C SER A 211 -4.62 -0.24 -11.55
N LEU A 212 -4.43 1.04 -11.90
CA LEU A 212 -5.47 2.06 -11.86
C LEU A 212 -6.58 1.75 -12.88
N ALA A 213 -6.25 1.28 -14.08
CA ALA A 213 -7.24 0.84 -15.05
C ALA A 213 -8.09 -0.32 -14.50
N ILE A 214 -7.48 -1.29 -13.82
CA ILE A 214 -8.20 -2.35 -13.10
C ILE A 214 -9.10 -1.74 -12.01
N LEU A 215 -8.60 -0.78 -11.23
CA LEU A 215 -9.39 -0.12 -10.19
C LEU A 215 -10.61 0.59 -10.76
N VAL A 216 -10.45 1.32 -11.87
CA VAL A 216 -11.55 1.97 -12.59
C VAL A 216 -12.53 0.93 -13.12
N ALA A 217 -12.05 -0.16 -13.74
CA ALA A 217 -12.91 -1.24 -14.22
C ALA A 217 -13.74 -1.87 -13.10
N VAL A 218 -13.12 -2.15 -11.94
CA VAL A 218 -13.84 -2.61 -10.74
C VAL A 218 -14.87 -1.58 -10.28
N ALA A 219 -14.56 -0.29 -10.36
CA ALA A 219 -15.51 0.79 -10.05
C ALA A 219 -16.67 0.88 -11.07
N VAL A 220 -16.46 0.54 -12.34
CA VAL A 220 -17.50 0.50 -13.41
C VAL A 220 -18.60 -0.48 -13.02
N PHE A 221 -18.21 -1.70 -12.64
CA PHE A 221 -19.15 -2.75 -12.19
C PHE A 221 -20.01 -2.31 -11.02
N ASP A 222 -19.52 -1.33 -10.26
CA ASP A 222 -20.17 -0.84 -9.06
C ASP A 222 -21.07 0.36 -9.26
N ARG A 223 -20.70 1.31 -10.13
CA ARG A 223 -21.47 2.52 -10.50
C ARG A 223 -21.02 3.10 -11.85
N LEU A 224 -21.66 2.66 -12.93
CA LEU A 224 -21.45 3.14 -14.31
C LEU A 224 -21.36 4.67 -14.45
N ARG A 225 -22.25 5.42 -13.76
CA ARG A 225 -22.32 6.89 -13.82
C ARG A 225 -21.07 7.59 -13.29
N THR A 226 -20.43 7.05 -12.26
CA THR A 226 -19.21 7.65 -11.69
C THR A 226 -18.03 7.49 -12.64
N VAL A 227 -17.98 6.39 -13.39
CA VAL A 227 -16.89 6.15 -14.34
C VAL A 227 -17.06 6.94 -15.63
N PHE A 228 -18.27 7.12 -16.16
CA PHE A 228 -18.46 8.03 -17.29
C PHE A 228 -18.09 9.47 -16.94
N LEU A 229 -18.36 9.90 -15.71
CA LEU A 229 -18.05 11.25 -15.25
C LEU A 229 -16.53 11.44 -15.05
N VAL A 230 -15.85 10.46 -14.44
CA VAL A 230 -14.38 10.49 -14.30
C VAL A 230 -13.69 10.32 -15.66
N GLY A 231 -14.09 9.33 -16.45
CA GLY A 231 -13.54 9.08 -17.79
C GLY A 231 -13.77 10.24 -18.76
N GLY A 232 -14.94 10.88 -18.71
CA GLY A 232 -15.23 12.09 -19.48
C GLY A 232 -14.38 13.28 -19.06
N ILE A 233 -14.15 13.48 -17.75
CA ILE A 233 -13.28 14.56 -17.26
C ILE A 233 -11.80 14.29 -17.58
N VAL A 234 -11.33 13.04 -17.49
CA VAL A 234 -9.96 12.67 -17.91
C VAL A 234 -9.79 12.90 -19.41
N ALA A 235 -10.72 12.42 -20.24
CA ALA A 235 -10.68 12.62 -21.69
C ALA A 235 -10.71 14.11 -22.06
N LEU A 236 -11.56 14.90 -21.40
CA LEU A 236 -11.64 16.35 -21.60
C LEU A 236 -10.34 17.05 -21.16
N ALA A 237 -9.77 16.69 -20.01
CA ALA A 237 -8.51 17.25 -19.52
C ALA A 237 -7.35 16.94 -20.48
N LEU A 238 -7.28 15.70 -21.00
CA LEU A 238 -6.31 15.28 -22.01
C LEU A 238 -6.47 16.05 -23.33
N SER A 239 -7.70 16.43 -23.70
CA SER A 239 -7.96 17.18 -24.93
C SER A 239 -7.69 18.68 -24.85
N VAL A 240 -7.60 19.28 -23.65
CA VAL A 240 -7.61 20.75 -23.47
C VAL A 240 -6.28 21.32 -22.95
N SER A 241 -5.30 20.53 -22.50
CA SER A 241 -4.12 21.08 -21.79
C SER A 241 -2.74 20.62 -22.28
N SER A 242 -1.87 21.59 -22.59
CA SER A 242 -0.46 21.41 -23.00
C SER A 242 0.47 20.80 -21.92
N PRO A 243 0.20 20.87 -20.60
CA PRO A 243 1.03 20.17 -19.61
C PRO A 243 0.76 18.67 -19.56
N LEU A 244 -0.43 18.21 -19.95
CA LEU A 244 -0.77 16.78 -19.97
C LEU A 244 -0.16 16.07 -21.16
N THR A 245 -0.02 16.73 -22.31
CA THR A 245 0.67 16.16 -23.49
C THR A 245 2.12 15.81 -23.17
N VAL A 246 2.84 16.67 -22.45
CA VAL A 246 4.23 16.38 -22.00
C VAL A 246 4.31 15.18 -21.04
N ILE A 247 3.32 15.00 -20.16
CA ILE A 247 3.26 13.84 -19.24
C ILE A 247 2.95 12.56 -20.02
N VAL A 248 2.05 12.64 -21.00
CA VAL A 248 1.71 11.54 -21.91
C VAL A 248 2.94 11.16 -22.73
N GLU A 249 3.64 12.11 -23.35
CA GLU A 249 4.86 11.88 -24.11
C GLU A 249 5.97 11.22 -23.27
N ARG A 250 6.17 11.66 -22.02
CA ARG A 250 7.12 10.99 -21.11
C ARG A 250 6.70 9.56 -20.77
N THR A 251 5.41 9.35 -20.57
CA THR A 251 4.86 8.01 -20.31
C THR A 251 5.05 7.12 -21.53
N GLU A 252 4.75 7.62 -22.73
CA GLU A 252 4.96 6.94 -24.00
C GLU A 252 6.43 6.63 -24.25
N HIS A 253 7.32 7.59 -24.01
CA HIS A 253 8.77 7.41 -24.16
C HIS A 253 9.30 6.33 -23.21
N ARG A 254 8.81 6.28 -21.96
CA ARG A 254 9.14 5.20 -21.02
C ARG A 254 8.54 3.86 -21.45
N ILE A 255 7.34 3.86 -22.04
CA ILE A 255 6.71 2.66 -22.63
C ILE A 255 7.54 2.10 -23.78
N ARG A 256 7.98 2.96 -24.71
CA ARG A 256 8.76 2.56 -25.88
C ARG A 256 10.19 2.13 -25.54
N ASN A 257 10.86 2.81 -24.62
CA ASN A 257 12.26 2.49 -24.30
C ASN A 257 12.46 1.19 -23.52
N ASP A 258 11.58 0.83 -22.57
CA ASP A 258 11.70 -0.47 -21.87
C ASP A 258 11.31 -1.68 -22.76
N GLN A 259 11.00 -1.51 -24.06
CA GLN A 259 10.80 -2.67 -24.95
C GLN A 259 12.12 -3.36 -25.33
N HIS A 260 13.26 -2.72 -25.09
CA HIS A 260 14.58 -3.23 -25.51
C HIS A 260 15.25 -4.13 -24.45
N SER A 261 14.77 -4.13 -23.21
CA SER A 261 15.21 -5.00 -22.12
C SER A 261 14.04 -5.86 -21.65
N GLY A 262 14.23 -7.17 -21.52
CA GLY A 262 13.15 -8.08 -21.15
C GLY A 262 12.54 -7.70 -19.81
N PHE A 263 11.24 -7.38 -19.78
CA PHE A 263 10.46 -7.02 -18.58
C PHE A 263 10.74 -7.93 -17.37
N PHE A 264 10.95 -9.23 -17.62
CA PHE A 264 11.26 -10.22 -16.59
C PHE A 264 12.63 -9.99 -15.92
N LEU A 265 13.64 -9.65 -16.72
CA LEU A 265 15.03 -9.43 -16.29
C LEU A 265 15.15 -8.13 -15.48
N GLU A 266 14.51 -7.05 -15.91
CA GLU A 266 14.51 -5.76 -15.19
C GLU A 266 13.93 -5.86 -13.77
N ARG A 267 13.04 -6.82 -13.55
CA ARG A 267 12.42 -7.07 -12.24
C ARG A 267 13.23 -8.01 -11.36
N GLY A 268 14.28 -8.60 -11.90
CA GLY A 268 15.17 -9.53 -11.24
C GLY A 268 14.62 -10.95 -11.11
N TYR A 269 13.64 -11.34 -11.94
CA TYR A 269 13.11 -12.70 -11.89
C TYR A 269 14.10 -13.76 -12.42
N ASP A 270 15.12 -13.35 -13.17
CA ASP A 270 16.27 -14.20 -13.51
C ASP A 270 17.00 -14.71 -12.27
N ARG A 271 17.05 -13.92 -11.19
CA ARG A 271 17.59 -14.34 -9.91
C ARG A 271 16.94 -15.62 -9.37
N ILE A 272 15.64 -15.79 -9.60
CA ILE A 272 14.90 -16.97 -9.18
C ILE A 272 15.31 -18.20 -9.99
N LEU A 273 15.50 -18.04 -11.30
CA LEU A 273 15.85 -19.14 -12.19
C LEU A 273 17.32 -19.56 -12.01
N ASN A 274 18.20 -18.59 -11.77
CA ASN A 274 19.64 -18.82 -11.64
C ASN A 274 20.03 -19.42 -10.28
N HIS A 275 19.14 -19.36 -9.28
CA HIS A 275 19.40 -19.84 -7.92
C HIS A 275 18.27 -20.72 -7.37
N PRO A 276 18.04 -21.91 -7.95
CA PRO A 276 17.00 -22.83 -7.51
C PRO A 276 17.18 -23.35 -6.07
N GLU A 277 18.41 -23.31 -5.55
CA GLU A 277 18.74 -23.69 -4.17
C GLU A 277 17.94 -22.88 -3.11
N TYR A 278 17.46 -21.69 -3.45
CA TYR A 278 16.67 -20.85 -2.55
C TYR A 278 15.16 -21.07 -2.65
N TRP A 279 14.65 -21.93 -3.53
CA TRP A 279 13.20 -22.05 -3.74
C TRP A 279 12.42 -22.52 -2.52
N ILE A 280 13.01 -23.35 -1.65
CA ILE A 280 12.28 -23.93 -0.52
C ILE A 280 12.21 -22.94 0.64
N ALA A 281 13.37 -22.50 1.15
CA ALA A 281 13.48 -21.68 2.37
C ALA A 281 13.80 -20.19 2.10
N GLY A 282 14.17 -19.84 0.87
CA GLY A 282 14.51 -18.48 0.48
C GLY A 282 15.95 -18.09 0.76
N SER A 283 16.42 -17.09 0.01
CA SER A 283 17.79 -16.55 0.10
C SER A 283 18.04 -15.62 1.28
N GLY A 284 16.99 -15.27 2.03
CA GLY A 284 16.96 -14.11 2.91
C GLY A 284 16.86 -12.81 2.10
N GLU A 285 16.07 -11.85 2.59
CA GLU A 285 15.95 -10.53 1.96
C GLU A 285 17.08 -9.63 2.45
N GLY A 286 18.04 -9.32 1.58
CA GLY A 286 19.24 -8.52 1.91
C GLY A 286 20.53 -9.18 1.43
N ASN A 287 21.66 -8.56 1.81
CA ASN A 287 23.01 -8.91 1.33
C ASN A 287 23.04 -9.16 -0.19
N TYR A 288 22.51 -8.21 -0.95
CA TYR A 288 22.32 -8.35 -2.39
C TYR A 288 23.63 -8.38 -3.19
N LEU A 289 24.76 -7.97 -2.61
CA LEU A 289 26.07 -8.10 -3.26
C LEU A 289 26.42 -9.55 -3.64
N ARG A 290 25.83 -10.55 -2.96
CA ARG A 290 25.97 -11.97 -3.30
C ARG A 290 25.45 -12.33 -4.70
N PHE A 291 24.58 -11.49 -5.27
CA PHE A 291 23.94 -11.72 -6.57
C PHE A 291 24.39 -10.73 -7.65
N LYS A 292 25.42 -9.93 -7.36
CA LYS A 292 25.87 -8.83 -8.23
C LYS A 292 26.23 -9.31 -9.64
N ASP A 293 26.91 -10.45 -9.73
CA ASP A 293 27.47 -10.94 -10.99
C ASP A 293 26.63 -12.09 -11.60
N THR A 294 25.51 -12.45 -10.97
CA THR A 294 24.66 -13.58 -11.38
C THR A 294 23.32 -13.17 -11.96
N THR A 295 22.99 -11.86 -11.94
CA THR A 295 21.67 -11.35 -12.35
C THR A 295 21.75 -10.00 -13.05
N THR A 296 20.77 -9.73 -13.90
CA THR A 296 20.65 -8.49 -14.69
C THR A 296 20.47 -7.27 -13.81
N VAL A 297 19.73 -7.42 -12.70
CA VAL A 297 19.56 -6.37 -11.68
C VAL A 297 20.76 -6.25 -10.74
N GLY A 298 21.76 -7.10 -10.87
CA GLY A 298 22.99 -7.09 -10.08
C GLY A 298 22.72 -7.13 -8.58
N SER A 299 23.27 -6.16 -7.84
CA SER A 299 23.08 -6.06 -6.39
C SER A 299 21.84 -5.26 -5.99
N VAL A 300 20.95 -4.93 -6.94
CA VAL A 300 19.72 -4.20 -6.62
C VAL A 300 18.69 -5.16 -6.03
N GLU A 301 17.83 -4.60 -5.19
CA GLU A 301 16.68 -5.28 -4.60
C GLU A 301 15.76 -5.83 -5.71
N LEU A 302 15.03 -6.90 -5.41
CA LEU A 302 14.00 -7.36 -6.33
C LEU A 302 12.89 -6.30 -6.42
N HIS A 303 12.61 -5.89 -7.65
CA HIS A 303 11.64 -4.83 -7.90
C HIS A 303 10.19 -5.34 -7.84
N SER A 304 9.90 -6.55 -7.36
CA SER A 304 8.56 -7.15 -7.30
C SER A 304 8.27 -7.73 -5.92
N SER A 305 7.05 -7.53 -5.41
CA SER A 305 6.58 -8.16 -4.16
C SER A 305 6.51 -9.68 -4.31
N ALA A 306 5.94 -10.15 -5.42
CA ALA A 306 5.83 -11.58 -5.72
C ALA A 306 7.22 -12.21 -5.87
N GLY A 307 8.11 -11.54 -6.61
CA GLY A 307 9.51 -11.96 -6.75
C GLY A 307 10.24 -12.01 -5.41
N THR A 308 10.06 -10.99 -4.57
CA THR A 308 10.68 -10.93 -3.23
C THR A 308 10.17 -12.04 -2.32
N LEU A 309 8.86 -12.26 -2.26
CA LEU A 309 8.28 -13.33 -1.44
C LEU A 309 8.85 -14.69 -1.84
N PHE A 310 8.84 -14.98 -3.13
CA PHE A 310 9.30 -16.27 -3.62
C PHE A 310 10.81 -16.44 -3.47
N PHE A 311 11.61 -15.49 -3.94
CA PHE A 311 13.05 -15.63 -3.92
C PHE A 311 13.65 -15.52 -2.51
N CYS A 312 13.25 -14.49 -1.76
CA CYS A 312 13.88 -14.20 -0.47
C CYS A 312 13.37 -15.11 0.65
N TYR A 313 12.15 -15.64 0.52
CA TYR A 313 11.51 -16.44 1.58
C TYR A 313 11.04 -17.84 1.14
N GLY A 314 11.22 -18.19 -0.14
CA GLY A 314 10.90 -19.51 -0.67
C GLY A 314 9.40 -19.81 -0.72
N PHE A 315 9.08 -21.06 -1.06
CA PHE A 315 7.74 -21.62 -0.96
C PHE A 315 7.19 -21.53 0.47
N ALA A 316 8.03 -21.72 1.48
CA ALA A 316 7.62 -21.66 2.87
C ALA A 316 7.08 -20.28 3.26
N GLY A 317 7.88 -19.22 3.09
CA GLY A 317 7.44 -17.86 3.42
C GLY A 317 6.34 -17.34 2.50
N THR A 318 6.39 -17.67 1.20
CA THR A 318 5.30 -17.34 0.26
C THR A 318 3.99 -17.98 0.68
N GLY A 319 4.00 -19.26 1.06
CA GLY A 319 2.83 -19.98 1.55
C GLY A 319 2.24 -19.35 2.82
N LEU A 320 3.09 -18.92 3.77
CA LEU A 320 2.66 -18.21 4.98
C LEU A 320 2.02 -16.85 4.66
N PHE A 321 2.60 -16.08 3.75
CA PHE A 321 2.03 -14.80 3.33
C PHE A 321 0.72 -14.98 2.56
N LEU A 322 0.63 -15.97 1.67
CA LEU A 322 -0.62 -16.31 0.98
C LEU A 322 -1.68 -16.81 1.94
N TRP A 323 -1.31 -17.55 2.99
CA TRP A 323 -2.22 -17.94 4.07
C TRP A 323 -2.76 -16.72 4.81
N PHE A 324 -1.92 -15.71 5.06
CA PHE A 324 -2.36 -14.42 5.60
C PHE A 324 -3.35 -13.71 4.66
N LEU A 325 -3.03 -13.56 3.37
CA LEU A 325 -3.94 -12.94 2.40
C LEU A 325 -5.27 -13.70 2.28
N TRP A 326 -5.22 -15.03 2.24
CA TRP A 326 -6.42 -15.86 2.24
C TRP A 326 -7.24 -15.63 3.51
N ARG A 327 -6.59 -15.52 4.69
CA ARG A 327 -7.28 -15.18 5.95
C ARG A 327 -7.83 -13.76 5.95
N ILE A 328 -7.40 -12.85 5.09
CA ILE A 328 -8.00 -11.52 4.92
C ILE A 328 -9.28 -11.61 4.07
N VAL A 329 -9.24 -12.34 2.95
CA VAL A 329 -10.33 -12.36 1.96
C VAL A 329 -11.37 -13.46 2.18
N ARG A 330 -11.03 -14.55 2.88
CA ARG A 330 -11.94 -15.67 3.11
C ARG A 330 -13.21 -15.19 3.82
N GLY A 331 -14.37 -15.43 3.22
CA GLY A 331 -15.67 -14.99 3.76
C GLY A 331 -15.96 -13.49 3.57
N ALA A 332 -15.09 -12.73 2.90
CA ALA A 332 -15.42 -11.38 2.48
C ALA A 332 -16.32 -11.40 1.23
N PRO A 333 -17.24 -10.43 1.06
CA PRO A 333 -18.00 -10.29 -0.17
C PRO A 333 -17.09 -10.17 -1.40
N ILE A 334 -17.49 -10.76 -2.53
CA ILE A 334 -16.71 -10.75 -3.78
C ILE A 334 -16.25 -9.34 -4.18
N ARG A 335 -17.11 -8.34 -3.97
CA ARG A 335 -16.81 -6.92 -4.20
C ARG A 335 -15.55 -6.45 -3.49
N LEU A 336 -15.39 -6.81 -2.22
CA LEU A 336 -14.24 -6.43 -1.42
C LEU A 336 -12.97 -7.19 -1.88
N GLN A 337 -13.13 -8.43 -2.36
CA GLN A 337 -12.02 -9.19 -2.94
C GLN A 337 -11.55 -8.57 -4.26
N LEU A 338 -12.49 -8.21 -5.15
CA LEU A 338 -12.18 -7.56 -6.43
C LEU A 338 -11.49 -6.21 -6.24
N GLN A 339 -11.85 -5.47 -5.20
CA GLN A 339 -11.20 -4.20 -4.86
C GLN A 339 -9.74 -4.34 -4.41
N LEU A 340 -9.27 -5.55 -4.05
CA LEU A 340 -7.84 -5.79 -3.76
C LEU A 340 -7.02 -6.17 -4.99
N LEU A 341 -7.66 -6.54 -6.11
CA LEU A 341 -6.95 -6.91 -7.35
C LEU A 341 -5.99 -5.84 -7.85
N PRO A 342 -6.31 -4.52 -7.82
CA PRO A 342 -5.38 -3.49 -8.24
C PRO A 342 -4.07 -3.49 -7.44
N ALA A 343 -4.16 -3.60 -6.10
CA ALA A 343 -2.97 -3.65 -5.24
C ALA A 343 -2.17 -4.94 -5.46
N ALA A 344 -2.84 -6.08 -5.65
CA ALA A 344 -2.20 -7.34 -5.97
C ALA A 344 -1.47 -7.30 -7.32
N ALA A 345 -2.12 -6.79 -8.38
CA ALA A 345 -1.55 -6.62 -9.70
C ALA A 345 -0.31 -5.73 -9.68
N TYR A 346 -0.35 -4.62 -8.92
CA TYR A 346 0.83 -3.78 -8.71
C TYR A 346 1.97 -4.58 -8.06
N GLY A 347 1.67 -5.38 -7.03
CA GLY A 347 2.64 -6.19 -6.30
C GLY A 347 3.37 -7.25 -7.14
N PHE A 348 2.78 -7.73 -8.23
CA PHE A 348 3.46 -8.64 -9.17
C PHE A 348 4.57 -7.96 -9.98
N VAL A 349 4.48 -6.64 -10.15
CA VAL A 349 5.40 -5.88 -11.01
C VAL A 349 6.30 -4.98 -10.19
N HIS A 350 5.84 -4.51 -9.03
CA HIS A 350 6.53 -3.57 -8.16
C HIS A 350 6.62 -4.08 -6.73
N GLN A 351 7.67 -3.66 -6.02
CA GLN A 351 7.85 -3.97 -4.62
C GLN A 351 6.98 -3.05 -3.76
N GLY A 352 5.93 -3.62 -3.17
CA GLY A 352 4.91 -2.94 -2.36
C GLY A 352 4.83 -3.47 -0.93
N LEU A 353 5.54 -4.55 -0.57
CA LEU A 353 5.47 -5.16 0.76
C LEU A 353 6.00 -4.25 1.86
N ARG A 354 6.97 -3.39 1.53
CA ARG A 354 7.51 -2.40 2.45
C ARG A 354 6.69 -1.10 2.50
N PHE A 355 5.69 -0.96 1.62
CA PHE A 355 4.88 0.25 1.54
C PHE A 355 3.73 0.19 2.55
N THR A 356 3.89 0.92 3.65
CA THR A 356 3.07 0.82 4.85
C THR A 356 1.56 0.98 4.61
N LEU A 357 1.15 1.83 3.67
CA LEU A 357 -0.27 2.05 3.33
C LEU A 357 -0.97 0.78 2.80
N LEU A 358 -0.24 -0.18 2.23
CA LEU A 358 -0.79 -1.49 1.86
C LEU A 358 -1.35 -2.21 3.09
N TRP A 359 -0.62 -2.17 4.21
CA TRP A 359 -1.00 -2.85 5.44
C TRP A 359 -2.20 -2.17 6.11
N VAL A 360 -2.31 -0.84 5.99
CA VAL A 360 -3.53 -0.09 6.37
C VAL A 360 -4.73 -0.53 5.53
N LEU A 361 -4.57 -0.66 4.21
CA LEU A 361 -5.62 -1.18 3.31
C LEU A 361 -6.07 -2.59 3.73
N LEU A 362 -5.12 -3.50 3.99
CA LEU A 362 -5.44 -4.87 4.43
C LEU A 362 -6.15 -4.89 5.80
N ALA A 363 -5.73 -4.02 6.73
CA ALA A 363 -6.40 -3.87 8.03
C ALA A 363 -7.84 -3.39 7.87
N ILE A 364 -8.08 -2.39 7.01
CA ILE A 364 -9.42 -1.89 6.68
C ILE A 364 -10.29 -3.02 6.14
N VAL A 365 -9.79 -3.81 5.21
CA VAL A 365 -10.51 -4.96 4.67
C VAL A 365 -10.93 -5.95 5.76
N VAL A 366 -10.00 -6.29 6.66
CA VAL A 366 -10.26 -7.22 7.75
C VAL A 366 -11.36 -6.71 8.69
N VAL A 367 -11.34 -5.43 9.05
CA VAL A 367 -12.37 -4.86 9.93
C VAL A 367 -13.73 -4.76 9.25
N LEU A 368 -13.77 -4.42 7.96
CA LEU A 368 -15.02 -4.39 7.18
C LEU A 368 -15.66 -5.79 7.11
N ARG A 369 -14.84 -6.83 6.92
CA ARG A 369 -15.33 -8.22 6.93
C ARG A 369 -15.81 -8.65 8.32
N ALA A 370 -15.08 -8.28 9.37
CA ALA A 370 -15.40 -8.69 10.74
C ALA A 370 -16.81 -8.29 11.15
N GLU A 371 -17.28 -7.13 10.69
CA GLU A 371 -18.64 -6.67 10.94
C GLU A 371 -19.71 -7.32 10.08
N GLY A 372 -19.39 -7.65 8.82
CA GLY A 372 -20.31 -8.40 7.96
C GLY A 372 -20.59 -9.82 8.47
N SER A 373 -19.71 -10.34 9.33
CA SER A 373 -19.81 -11.68 9.94
C SER A 373 -20.45 -11.66 11.34
N ALA A 374 -20.71 -10.49 11.93
CA ALA A 374 -21.32 -10.40 13.25
C ALA A 374 -22.83 -10.70 13.15
N PRO A 375 -23.40 -11.59 13.99
CA PRO A 375 -24.84 -11.78 14.05
C PRO A 375 -25.50 -10.42 14.35
N ALA A 376 -26.60 -10.14 13.65
CA ALA A 376 -27.32 -8.87 13.76
C ALA A 376 -27.70 -8.62 15.23
N GLY A 377 -26.91 -7.79 15.93
CA GLY A 377 -27.24 -7.36 17.27
C GLY A 377 -28.57 -6.59 17.28
N PRO A 378 -29.34 -6.60 18.39
CA PRO A 378 -30.73 -6.13 18.41
C PRO A 378 -30.93 -4.66 18.02
N GLY A 379 -29.87 -3.84 17.96
CA GLY A 379 -29.95 -2.40 17.71
C GLY A 379 -29.83 -1.93 16.24
N ARG A 380 -29.69 -2.83 15.26
CA ARG A 380 -29.48 -2.43 13.84
C ARG A 380 -30.71 -2.53 12.93
N ARG A 381 -31.91 -2.75 13.48
CA ARG A 381 -33.18 -2.60 12.74
C ARG A 381 -33.65 -1.14 12.85
N GLY A 382 -33.11 -0.26 12.01
CA GLY A 382 -33.57 1.13 12.02
C GLY A 382 -32.80 2.09 11.13
N ALA A 383 -32.25 1.63 10.00
CA ALA A 383 -31.79 2.51 8.94
C ALA A 383 -31.43 1.68 7.69
N ARG A 384 -32.45 1.20 6.99
CA ARG A 384 -32.35 1.02 5.54
C ARG A 384 -33.25 2.09 4.90
N PRO A 385 -32.78 2.85 3.90
CA PRO A 385 -33.71 3.45 2.96
C PRO A 385 -34.46 2.36 2.19
#